data_AF-A0A8T1HQP1-F1
#
_entry.id   AF-A0A8T1HQP1-F1
#
_cell.length_a   1.000
_cell.length_b   1.000
_cell.length_c   1.000
_cell.angle_alpha   90.00
_cell.angle_beta   90.00
_cell.angle_gamma   90.00
#
_symmetry.space_group_name_H-M   'P 1'
#
loop_
_entity.id
_entity.type
_entity.pdbx_description
1 polymer ?
#
loop_
_entity_poly.entity_id
_entity_poly.type
_entity_poly.pdbx_seq_one_letter_code
_entity_poly.pdbx_strand_id
1 'polypeptide(L)' 'MEALALDEEALKKLRVDGWNFHSSTHPTRTEAYPGLYSGGDGPTAEVLELAESPLRLFFYFMPPRLWRRIALESNRCYH' A
#
# COMPACT_ATOMS: atom_id res chain seq x y z
N MET A 1 20.97 1.70 7.73
CA MET A 1 19.90 1.57 6.70
C MET A 1 20.09 0.20 6.10
N GLU A 2 19.57 -0.83 6.80
CA GLU A 2 19.85 -2.23 6.53
C GLU A 2 18.89 -2.82 5.48
N ALA A 3 19.42 -3.75 4.72
CA ALA A 3 18.94 -4.25 3.44
C ALA A 3 17.46 -4.67 3.43
N LEU A 4 16.69 -4.11 2.50
CA LEU A 4 15.36 -4.56 2.10
C LEU A 4 15.40 -5.83 1.22
N ALA A 5 16.46 -6.64 1.28
CA ALA A 5 16.58 -7.87 0.52
C ALA A 5 16.32 -9.06 1.44
N LEU A 6 15.04 -9.45 1.56
CA LEU A 6 14.68 -10.76 2.13
C LEU A 6 15.29 -11.85 1.23
N ASP A 7 15.96 -12.83 1.83
CA ASP A 7 16.58 -13.93 1.09
C ASP A 7 15.52 -14.81 0.38
N GLU A 8 15.93 -15.59 -0.63
CA GLU A 8 15.04 -16.41 -1.46
C GLU A 8 14.23 -17.44 -0.64
N GLU A 9 14.87 -18.08 0.35
CA GLU A 9 14.23 -19.03 1.26
C GLU A 9 13.25 -18.32 2.19
N ALA A 10 13.57 -17.10 2.65
CA ALA A 10 12.63 -16.27 3.40
C ALA A 10 11.39 -15.89 2.56
N LEU A 11 11.55 -15.59 1.27
CA LEU A 11 10.44 -15.30 0.36
C LEU A 11 9.60 -16.56 0.05
N LYS A 12 10.24 -17.73 -0.15
CA LYS A 12 9.53 -19.01 -0.32
C LYS A 12 8.72 -19.36 0.91
N LYS A 13 9.28 -19.16 2.10
CA LYS A 13 8.60 -19.37 3.37
C LYS A 13 7.42 -18.41 3.55
N LEU A 14 7.59 -17.13 3.24
CA LEU A 14 6.52 -16.13 3.29
C LEU A 14 5.38 -16.44 2.30
N ARG A 15 5.67 -17.09 1.16
CA ARG A 15 4.63 -17.55 0.23
C ARG A 15 3.74 -18.66 0.81
N VAL A 16 4.29 -19.51 1.69
CA VAL A 16 3.59 -20.64 2.30
C VAL A 16 2.90 -20.22 3.60
N ASP A 17 3.65 -19.54 4.47
CA ASP A 17 3.20 -19.17 5.81
C ASP A 17 2.38 -17.86 5.81
N GLY A 18 2.42 -17.12 4.71
CA GLY A 18 1.82 -15.80 4.59
C GLY A 18 2.64 -14.71 5.27
N TRP A 19 2.08 -13.50 5.34
CA TRP A 19 2.66 -12.42 6.14
C TRP A 19 2.50 -12.74 7.63
N ASN A 20 3.57 -12.56 8.42
CA ASN A 20 3.51 -12.70 9.87
C ASN A 20 2.69 -11.55 10.48
N PHE A 21 1.37 -11.75 10.62
CA PHE A 21 0.43 -10.81 11.25
C PHE A 21 0.29 -11.00 12.76
N HIS A 22 1.28 -11.61 13.43
CA HIS A 22 1.19 -11.87 14.86
C HIS A 22 1.07 -10.56 15.64
N SER A 23 -0.13 -10.29 16.13
CA SER A 23 -0.44 -9.07 16.92
C SER A 23 0.42 -8.94 18.18
N SER A 24 1.00 -10.03 18.67
CA SER A 24 1.92 -10.06 19.81
C SER A 24 3.30 -9.47 19.52
N THR A 25 3.74 -9.42 18.26
CA THR A 25 5.00 -8.75 17.87
C THR A 25 4.78 -7.29 17.47
N HIS A 26 3.52 -6.85 17.37
CA HIS A 26 3.23 -5.47 17.09
C HIS A 26 3.66 -4.62 18.30
N PRO A 27 4.46 -3.56 18.10
CA PRO A 27 4.81 -2.68 19.20
C PRO A 27 3.52 -2.12 19.81
N THR A 28 3.35 -2.31 21.12
CA THR A 28 2.22 -1.73 21.86
C THR A 28 2.39 -0.22 21.84
N ARG A 29 1.57 0.45 21.04
CA ARG A 29 1.72 1.88 20.78
C ARG A 29 0.96 2.67 21.83
N THR A 30 1.68 3.35 22.70
CA THR A 30 1.11 4.17 23.78
C THR A 30 0.51 5.49 23.26
N GLU A 31 0.93 5.94 22.07
CA GLU A 31 0.58 7.26 21.52
C GLU A 31 -0.26 7.13 20.24
N ALA A 32 -1.29 7.99 20.13
CA ALA A 32 -2.06 8.16 18.90
C ALA A 32 -1.14 8.63 17.75
N TYR A 33 -1.43 8.29 16.49
CA TYR A 33 -0.59 8.72 15.36
C TYR A 33 -0.69 10.23 15.18
N PRO A 34 0.39 10.99 15.47
CA PRO A 34 0.37 12.43 15.28
C PRO A 34 0.21 12.73 13.79
N GLY A 35 -0.68 13.66 13.45
CA GLY A 35 -1.00 13.99 12.06
C GLY A 35 -2.04 13.08 11.39
N LEU A 36 -2.71 12.19 12.15
CA LEU A 36 -3.96 11.61 11.68
C LEU A 36 -4.96 12.74 11.36
N TYR A 37 -5.59 12.63 10.20
CA TYR A 37 -6.65 13.54 9.82
C TYR A 37 -7.78 13.46 10.85
N SER A 38 -8.07 14.59 11.51
CA SER A 38 -9.10 14.71 12.55
C SER A 38 -10.39 15.37 12.03
N GLY A 39 -10.51 15.54 10.72
CA GLY A 39 -11.69 16.12 10.08
C GLY A 39 -12.81 15.10 9.93
N GLY A 40 -13.90 15.52 9.27
CA GLY A 40 -15.06 14.65 9.05
C GLY A 40 -14.71 13.39 8.25
N ASP A 41 -15.24 12.26 8.69
CA ASP A 41 -15.12 10.99 7.99
C ASP A 41 -15.89 11.05 6.66
N GLY A 42 -15.26 10.62 5.58
CA GLY A 42 -15.92 10.49 4.28
C GLY A 42 -15.08 10.97 3.10
N PRO A 43 -15.64 10.85 1.88
CA PRO A 43 -14.96 11.27 0.67
C PRO A 43 -14.82 12.79 0.64
N THR A 44 -13.69 13.29 0.14
CA THR A 44 -13.53 14.72 -0.12
C THR A 44 -14.47 15.15 -1.26
N ALA A 45 -14.74 16.45 -1.35
CA ALA A 45 -15.59 17.01 -2.40
C ALA A 45 -15.12 16.60 -3.82
N GLU A 46 -13.80 16.60 -4.06
CA GLU A 46 -13.19 16.15 -5.32
C GLU A 46 -13.52 14.68 -5.65
N VAL A 47 -13.52 13.81 -4.65
CA VAL A 47 -13.86 12.38 -4.83
C VAL A 47 -15.36 12.23 -5.09
N LEU A 48 -16.21 13.02 -4.43
CA LEU A 48 -17.65 13.01 -4.65
C LEU A 48 -18.02 13.42 -6.08
N GLU A 49 -17.34 14.41 -6.66
CA GLU A 49 -17.56 14.82 -8.05
C GLU A 49 -17.25 13.72 -9.07
N LEU A 50 -16.33 12.81 -8.73
CA LEU A 50 -15.91 11.71 -9.60
C LEU A 50 -16.70 10.42 -9.34
N ALA A 51 -17.53 10.37 -8.29
CA ALA A 51 -18.19 9.17 -7.81
C ALA A 51 -19.19 8.57 -8.83
N GLU A 52 -19.81 9.40 -9.69
CA GLU A 52 -20.76 8.94 -10.70
C GLU A 52 -20.10 8.17 -11.85
N SER A 53 -18.78 8.28 -12.01
CA SER A 53 -18.03 7.56 -13.03
C SER A 53 -17.03 6.61 -12.39
N PRO A 54 -17.36 5.30 -12.28
CA PRO A 54 -16.46 4.31 -11.70
C PRO A 54 -15.05 4.31 -12.33
N LEU A 55 -14.97 4.57 -13.63
CA LEU A 55 -13.68 4.67 -14.33
C LEU A 55 -12.89 5.93 -13.94
N ARG A 56 -13.54 7.09 -13.81
CA ARG A 56 -12.84 8.31 -13.37
C ARG A 56 -12.38 8.18 -11.93
N LEU A 57 -13.22 7.63 -11.05
CA LEU A 57 -12.88 7.32 -9.67
C LEU A 57 -11.69 6.35 -9.58
N PHE A 58 -11.69 5.29 -10.42
CA PHE A 58 -10.58 4.34 -10.50
C PHE A 58 -9.27 5.04 -10.87
N PHE A 59 -9.26 5.88 -11.91
CA PHE A 59 -8.05 6.58 -12.35
C PHE A 59 -7.62 7.74 -11.43
N TYR A 60 -8.53 8.27 -10.61
CA TYR A 60 -8.19 9.22 -9.55
C TYR A 60 -7.25 8.58 -8.53
N PHE A 61 -7.56 7.37 -8.06
CA PHE A 61 -6.71 6.64 -7.11
C PHE A 61 -5.54 5.93 -7.79
N MET A 62 -5.71 5.44 -9.02
CA MET A 62 -4.71 4.67 -9.74
C MET A 62 -4.38 5.30 -11.11
N PRO A 63 -3.64 6.43 -11.12
CA PRO A 63 -3.35 7.14 -12.35
C PRO A 63 -2.44 6.32 -13.28
N PRO A 64 -2.52 6.51 -14.61
CA PRO A 64 -1.68 5.79 -15.59
C PRO A 64 -0.16 5.86 -15.33
N ARG A 65 0.31 6.90 -14.65
CA ARG A 65 1.73 7.02 -14.22
C ARG A 65 2.11 5.96 -13.19
N LEU A 66 1.22 5.63 -12.26
CA LEU A 66 1.43 4.60 -11.24
C LEU A 66 1.65 3.24 -11.92
N TRP A 67 0.75 2.86 -12.82
CA TRP A 67 0.84 1.59 -13.56
C TRP A 67 2.11 1.45 -14.39
N ARG A 68 2.55 2.52 -15.06
CA ARG A 68 3.83 2.52 -15.78
C ARG A 68 5.02 2.27 -14.85
N ARG A 69 4.99 2.86 -13.65
CA ARG A 69 6.05 2.65 -12.66
C ARG A 69 6.02 1.22 -12.10
N ILE A 70 4.83 0.69 -11.80
CA ILE A 70 4.66 -0.72 -11.41
C ILE A 70 5.24 -1.63 -12.50
N ALA A 71 4.87 -1.44 -13.76
CA ALA A 71 5.39 -2.25 -14.86
C ALA A 71 6.92 -2.17 -15.00
N LEU A 72 7.50 -0.96 -14.87
CA LEU A 72 8.96 -0.76 -14.90
C LEU A 72 9.66 -1.54 -13.78
N GLU A 73 9.19 -1.39 -12.54
CA GLU A 73 9.80 -2.05 -11.38
C GLU A 73 9.57 -3.56 -11.40
N SER A 74 8.40 -4.04 -11.83
CA SER A 74 8.14 -5.46 -12.01
C SER A 74 9.07 -6.08 -13.05
N ASN A 75 9.37 -5.36 -14.13
CA ASN A 75 10.27 -5.83 -15.18
C ASN A 75 11.76 -5.78 -14.79
N ARG A 76 12.13 -5.01 -13.75
CA ARG A 76 13.51 -4.97 -13.24
C ARG A 76 13.94 -6.26 -12.54
N CYS A 77 13.00 -7.05 -12.02
CA CYS A 77 13.29 -8.29 -11.31
C CYS A 77 13.51 -9.51 -12.23
N TYR A 78 13.52 -9.33 -13.56
CA TYR A 78 13.70 -10.42 -14.54
C TYR A 78 15.12 -10.49 -15.14
N HIS A 79 16.08 -9.75 -14.58
CA HIS A 79 17.50 -9.81 -14.94
C HIS A 79 18.35 -10.17 -13.72
#